data_AF-A0A7R9Q1P4-F1
#
_entry.id   AF-A0A7R9Q1P4-F1
#
_cell.length_a   1.000
_cell.length_b   1.000
_cell.length_c   1.000
_cell.angle_alpha   90.00
_cell.angle_beta   90.00
_cell.angle_gamma   90.00
#
_symmetry.space_group_name_H-M   'P 1'
#
loop_
_entity.id
_entity.type
_entity.pdbx_description
1 polymer ?
#
loop_
_entity_poly.entity_id
_entity_poly.type
_entity_poly.pdbx_seq_one_letter_code
_entity_poly.pdbx_strand_id
1 'polypeptide(L)'
;PVFAGVNTPYGNGSTGRPYGSNSNPYGLVEKCNEGCGCRPALYDPVCDGTGVQYYSPCYAGCHRRANTSAYNRHSYVRCDCVTTGAESNVSVGQKTDGLVAAARHLCPHTCPLLPLFLVVMFGLIFVTFISAMPALTATLRCVEKSQKSVALGVQWFIVRLIGSIPAPLLFGRLIDHSCILWQPQSPTTTTGTPGADTTGACLVYDNRQMAYNVLILTILCKCVTLAAVVAGKQLYKPAVNSVHPSHK
;
A
#
# COMPACT_ATOMS: atom_id res chain seq x y z
N PRO A 1 -6.82 -2.88 -7.70
CA PRO A 1 -8.30 -2.90 -7.76
C PRO A 1 -8.75 -2.34 -9.11
N VAL A 2 -9.83 -2.85 -9.71
CA VAL A 2 -10.52 -2.14 -10.81
C VAL A 2 -11.44 -1.11 -10.15
N PHE A 3 -11.27 0.17 -10.46
CA PHE A 3 -11.94 1.29 -9.82
C PHE A 3 -12.48 2.27 -10.86
N ALA A 4 -13.80 2.44 -10.88
CA ALA A 4 -14.49 3.30 -11.85
C ALA A 4 -14.07 4.77 -11.70
N GLY A 5 -13.75 5.43 -12.81
CA GLY A 5 -13.31 6.82 -12.87
C GLY A 5 -11.81 7.03 -12.59
N VAL A 6 -11.17 6.12 -11.85
CA VAL A 6 -9.76 6.26 -11.46
C VAL A 6 -8.83 5.51 -12.42
N ASN A 7 -9.04 4.20 -12.60
CA ASN A 7 -8.19 3.37 -13.46
C ASN A 7 -8.98 2.55 -14.48
N THR A 8 -10.30 2.69 -14.51
CA THR A 8 -11.19 2.07 -15.48
C THR A 8 -12.35 3.03 -15.75
N PRO A 9 -12.76 3.24 -17.02
CA PRO A 9 -13.86 4.12 -17.32
C PRO A 9 -15.17 3.60 -16.73
N TYR A 10 -16.12 4.51 -16.52
CA TYR A 10 -17.50 4.13 -16.21
C TYR A 10 -18.10 3.34 -17.38
N GLY A 11 -18.89 2.31 -17.08
CA GLY A 11 -19.24 1.27 -18.05
C GLY A 11 -20.03 1.73 -19.28
N ASN A 12 -20.59 2.95 -19.31
CA ASN A 12 -21.42 3.42 -20.44
C ASN A 12 -20.64 4.16 -21.54
N GLY A 13 -19.38 3.78 -21.78
CA GLY A 13 -18.62 4.26 -22.95
C GLY A 13 -18.30 5.76 -22.95
N SER A 14 -18.34 6.46 -21.80
CA SER A 14 -17.74 7.78 -21.74
C SER A 14 -16.22 7.64 -21.87
N THR A 15 -15.70 8.08 -23.01
CA THR A 15 -14.29 8.40 -23.22
C THR A 15 -13.92 9.60 -22.34
N GLY A 16 -13.92 9.39 -21.02
CA GLY A 16 -13.47 10.35 -20.03
C GLY A 16 -11.96 10.49 -20.17
N ARG A 17 -11.52 11.67 -20.62
CA ARG A 17 -10.10 12.01 -20.70
C ARG A 17 -9.43 11.74 -19.35
N PRO A 18 -8.18 11.26 -19.31
CA PRO A 18 -7.45 10.98 -18.06
C PRO A 18 -7.05 12.26 -17.30
N TYR A 19 -7.61 13.42 -17.64
CA TYR A 19 -7.29 14.71 -17.04
C TYR A 19 -8.57 15.35 -16.52
N GLY A 20 -8.73 15.31 -15.21
CA GLY A 20 -9.79 15.99 -14.49
C GLY A 20 -9.74 17.50 -14.70
N SER A 21 -10.92 18.13 -14.78
CA SER A 21 -11.09 19.55 -14.49
C SER A 21 -10.82 19.79 -13.00
N ASN A 22 -10.57 21.04 -12.58
CA ASN A 22 -10.48 21.42 -11.16
C ASN A 22 -11.70 20.98 -10.32
N SER A 23 -12.83 20.68 -10.98
CA SER A 23 -14.06 20.15 -10.36
C SER A 23 -14.16 18.62 -10.31
N ASN A 24 -13.29 17.86 -11.00
CA ASN A 24 -13.34 16.39 -11.06
C ASN A 24 -11.93 15.77 -11.09
N PRO A 25 -11.13 15.92 -10.01
CA PRO A 25 -9.70 15.58 -10.00
C PRO A 25 -9.39 14.09 -10.23
N TYR A 26 -10.38 13.20 -10.06
CA TYR A 26 -10.22 11.74 -10.19
C TYR A 26 -11.23 11.10 -11.15
N GLY A 27 -11.87 11.88 -12.03
CA GLY A 27 -12.83 11.32 -13.00
C GLY A 27 -14.05 10.62 -12.37
N LEU A 28 -14.38 10.94 -11.11
CA LEU A 28 -15.43 10.27 -10.34
C LEU A 28 -16.84 10.71 -10.76
N VAL A 29 -16.97 11.93 -11.28
CA VAL A 29 -18.25 12.45 -11.79
C VAL A 29 -18.35 12.21 -13.29
N GLU A 30 -19.44 11.56 -13.70
CA GLU A 30 -19.79 11.21 -15.07
C GLU A 30 -21.30 11.40 -15.28
N LYS A 31 -21.76 11.38 -16.55
CA LYS A 31 -23.17 11.65 -16.88
C LYS A 31 -24.19 10.81 -16.10
N CYS A 32 -23.83 9.58 -15.74
CA CYS A 32 -24.69 8.65 -15.01
C CYS A 32 -24.83 8.97 -13.50
N ASN A 33 -23.95 9.78 -12.91
CA ASN A 33 -24.00 10.16 -11.49
C ASN A 33 -24.01 11.68 -11.23
N GLU A 34 -23.89 12.50 -12.27
CA GLU A 34 -23.87 13.96 -12.18
C GLU A 34 -25.13 14.53 -11.50
N GLY A 35 -26.29 13.93 -11.74
CA GLY A 35 -27.58 14.32 -11.15
C GLY A 35 -27.77 13.91 -9.68
N CYS A 36 -26.85 13.14 -9.09
CA CYS A 36 -27.04 12.58 -7.74
C CYS A 36 -26.58 13.50 -6.61
N GLY A 37 -25.82 14.58 -6.90
CA GLY A 37 -25.33 15.51 -5.88
C GLY A 37 -24.33 14.88 -4.90
N CYS A 38 -23.42 14.05 -5.40
CA CYS A 38 -22.52 13.26 -4.57
C CYS A 38 -21.55 14.12 -3.75
N ARG A 39 -21.33 13.71 -2.49
CA ARG A 39 -20.41 14.38 -1.56
C ARG A 39 -19.03 13.71 -1.63
N PRO A 40 -17.96 14.41 -2.05
CA PRO A 40 -16.61 13.85 -2.13
C PRO A 40 -16.07 13.39 -0.77
N ALA A 41 -16.49 14.05 0.33
CA ALA A 41 -16.04 13.70 1.67
C ALA A 41 -16.53 12.33 2.17
N LEU A 42 -17.58 11.75 1.56
CA LEU A 42 -18.18 10.50 2.01
C LEU A 42 -17.71 9.32 1.14
N TYR A 43 -16.63 8.67 1.58
CA TYR A 43 -16.16 7.42 1.00
C TYR A 43 -16.96 6.24 1.58
N ASP A 44 -17.66 5.49 0.73
CA ASP A 44 -18.47 4.33 1.12
C ASP A 44 -18.46 3.27 0.01
N PRO A 45 -17.34 2.54 -0.18
CA PRO A 45 -17.10 1.78 -1.39
C PRO A 45 -18.16 0.70 -1.63
N VAL A 46 -18.57 0.56 -2.89
CA VAL A 46 -19.46 -0.51 -3.36
C VAL A 46 -18.82 -1.27 -4.51
N CYS A 47 -19.07 -2.57 -4.55
CA CYS A 47 -18.63 -3.46 -5.63
C CYS A 47 -19.84 -3.93 -6.43
N ASP A 48 -19.74 -3.91 -7.74
CA ASP A 48 -20.74 -4.52 -8.60
C ASP A 48 -20.51 -6.03 -8.82
N GLY A 49 -21.41 -6.69 -9.54
CA GLY A 49 -21.28 -8.11 -9.90
C GLY A 49 -20.14 -8.41 -10.89
N THR A 50 -19.56 -7.38 -11.53
CA THR A 50 -18.47 -7.53 -12.52
C THR A 50 -17.08 -7.35 -11.91
N GLY A 51 -17.00 -6.97 -10.63
CA GLY A 51 -15.75 -6.74 -9.90
C GLY A 51 -15.20 -5.32 -10.03
N VAL A 52 -16.01 -4.37 -10.49
CA VAL A 52 -15.69 -2.94 -10.55
C VAL A 52 -16.09 -2.26 -9.24
N GLN A 53 -15.16 -1.55 -8.64
CA GLN A 53 -15.37 -0.79 -7.42
C GLN A 53 -15.71 0.67 -7.70
N TYR A 54 -16.67 1.21 -6.96
CA TYR A 54 -17.11 2.60 -7.03
C TYR A 54 -16.87 3.32 -5.70
N TYR A 55 -16.66 4.63 -5.75
CA TYR A 55 -16.34 5.47 -4.58
C TYR A 55 -17.43 5.45 -3.50
N SER A 56 -18.68 5.53 -3.93
CA SER A 56 -19.86 5.42 -3.06
C SER A 56 -21.08 4.95 -3.86
N PRO A 57 -22.20 4.59 -3.22
CA PRO A 57 -23.44 4.26 -3.92
C PRO A 57 -23.94 5.41 -4.81
N CYS A 58 -23.67 6.65 -4.41
CA CYS A 58 -24.00 7.84 -5.19
C CYS A 58 -23.16 7.91 -6.46
N TYR A 59 -21.83 7.69 -6.35
CA TYR A 59 -20.94 7.66 -7.52
C TYR A 59 -21.18 6.45 -8.43
N ALA A 60 -21.87 5.41 -7.94
CA ALA A 60 -22.40 4.30 -8.74
C ALA A 60 -23.78 4.61 -9.37
N GLY A 61 -24.36 5.78 -9.10
CA GLY A 61 -25.67 6.19 -9.62
C GLY A 61 -26.85 5.42 -9.02
N CYS A 62 -26.72 4.89 -7.79
CA CYS A 62 -27.75 4.06 -7.18
C CYS A 62 -28.86 4.88 -6.51
N HIS A 63 -30.12 4.62 -6.88
CA HIS A 63 -31.29 5.36 -6.38
C HIS A 63 -32.01 4.71 -5.20
N ARG A 64 -31.79 3.43 -4.93
CA ARG A 64 -32.53 2.70 -3.89
C ARG A 64 -31.66 1.69 -3.16
N ARG A 65 -31.86 1.55 -1.83
CA ARG A 65 -31.32 0.42 -1.07
C ARG A 65 -32.17 -0.83 -1.30
N ALA A 66 -31.54 -1.99 -1.46
CA ALA A 66 -32.26 -3.23 -1.63
C ALA A 66 -33.04 -3.58 -0.35
N ASN A 67 -34.32 -3.90 -0.50
CA ASN A 67 -35.20 -4.35 0.59
C ASN A 67 -35.14 -5.88 0.71
N THR A 68 -33.94 -6.45 0.84
CA THR A 68 -33.76 -7.89 1.03
C THR A 68 -33.39 -8.19 2.48
N SER A 69 -33.83 -9.34 2.99
CA SER A 69 -33.76 -9.82 4.37
C SER A 69 -32.45 -9.50 5.11
N ALA A 70 -32.48 -9.50 6.45
CA ALA A 70 -31.47 -9.00 7.41
C ALA A 70 -29.97 -9.28 7.13
N TYR A 71 -29.64 -10.22 6.25
CA TYR A 71 -28.28 -10.55 5.81
C TYR A 71 -27.75 -9.69 4.65
N ASN A 72 -28.62 -9.02 3.88
CA ASN A 72 -28.27 -8.27 2.65
C ASN A 72 -28.64 -6.77 2.71
N ARG A 73 -28.77 -6.21 3.92
CA ARG A 73 -29.12 -4.80 4.23
C ARG A 73 -28.11 -3.76 3.69
N HIS A 74 -27.10 -4.21 2.97
CA HIS A 74 -25.96 -3.46 2.48
C HIS A 74 -25.86 -3.43 0.94
N SER A 75 -26.90 -3.86 0.22
CA SER A 75 -26.95 -3.78 -1.23
C SER A 75 -27.80 -2.60 -1.72
N TYR A 76 -27.40 -2.06 -2.86
CA TYR A 76 -28.03 -0.94 -3.56
C TYR A 76 -28.50 -1.42 -4.93
N VAL A 77 -29.61 -0.89 -5.42
CA VAL A 77 -30.23 -1.25 -6.70
C VAL A 77 -30.59 -0.01 -7.51
N ARG A 78 -30.82 -0.19 -8.82
CA ARG A 78 -31.04 0.90 -9.80
C ARG A 78 -29.83 1.83 -9.84
N CYS A 79 -28.70 1.27 -10.22
CA CYS A 79 -27.43 1.98 -10.32
C CYS A 79 -27.13 2.31 -11.79
N ASP A 80 -27.25 3.58 -12.16
CA ASP A 80 -27.15 4.04 -13.57
C ASP A 80 -25.73 3.93 -14.14
N CYS A 81 -24.71 3.89 -13.28
CA CYS A 81 -23.30 3.80 -13.68
C CYS A 81 -22.75 2.37 -13.72
N VAL A 82 -23.56 1.38 -13.34
CA VAL A 82 -23.16 -0.03 -13.29
C VAL A 82 -23.62 -0.72 -14.57
N THR A 83 -22.68 -1.32 -15.30
CA THR A 83 -22.98 -2.02 -16.55
C THR A 83 -23.32 -3.48 -16.35
N THR A 84 -24.33 -3.94 -17.10
CA THR A 84 -24.73 -5.35 -17.20
C THR A 84 -23.75 -6.13 -18.08
N GLY A 85 -22.59 -6.46 -17.54
CA GLY A 85 -21.67 -7.42 -18.16
C GLY A 85 -21.99 -8.83 -17.71
N ALA A 86 -22.79 -9.55 -18.50
CA ALA A 86 -23.03 -11.00 -18.50
C ALA A 86 -23.47 -11.64 -17.17
N GLU A 87 -24.64 -12.30 -17.22
CA GLU A 87 -25.04 -13.47 -16.40
C GLU A 87 -24.10 -13.80 -15.23
N SER A 88 -24.11 -12.95 -14.22
CA SER A 88 -23.33 -13.21 -13.04
C SER A 88 -24.11 -14.28 -12.31
N ASN A 89 -23.58 -15.51 -12.31
CA ASN A 89 -23.91 -16.59 -11.39
C ASN A 89 -23.54 -16.20 -9.95
N VAL A 90 -23.95 -14.99 -9.54
CA VAL A 90 -24.03 -14.59 -8.15
C VAL A 90 -25.14 -15.46 -7.60
N SER A 91 -24.73 -16.56 -6.97
CA SER A 91 -25.54 -17.37 -6.09
C SER A 91 -25.92 -16.59 -4.82
N VAL A 92 -26.49 -15.39 -5.00
CA VAL A 92 -27.37 -14.78 -4.03
C VAL A 92 -28.72 -15.36 -4.40
N GLY A 93 -29.14 -16.38 -3.64
CA GLY A 93 -30.42 -17.03 -3.82
C GLY A 93 -31.58 -16.06 -3.56
N GLN A 94 -31.88 -15.21 -4.54
CA GLN A 94 -33.20 -14.62 -4.77
C GLN A 94 -33.18 -13.93 -6.14
N LYS A 95 -33.88 -14.53 -7.11
CA LYS A 95 -34.32 -13.86 -8.34
C LYS A 95 -35.08 -12.59 -7.93
N THR A 96 -34.46 -11.42 -8.03
CA THR A 96 -35.16 -10.14 -8.00
C THR A 96 -34.96 -9.44 -9.33
N ASP A 97 -36.02 -9.49 -10.14
CA ASP A 97 -36.36 -8.61 -11.26
C ASP A 97 -35.24 -7.68 -11.73
N GLY A 98 -34.41 -8.07 -12.72
CA GLY A 98 -33.67 -7.18 -13.63
C GLY A 98 -32.95 -5.95 -13.07
N LEU A 99 -32.71 -5.88 -11.76
CA LEU A 99 -32.28 -4.68 -11.05
C LEU A 99 -30.78 -4.80 -10.83
N VAL A 100 -30.02 -3.97 -11.52
CA VAL A 100 -28.57 -3.89 -11.38
C VAL A 100 -28.24 -3.52 -9.94
N ALA A 101 -27.42 -4.35 -9.28
CA ALA A 101 -27.10 -4.23 -7.87
C ALA A 101 -25.60 -3.98 -7.63
N ALA A 102 -25.31 -3.15 -6.64
CA ALA A 102 -23.97 -2.95 -6.09
C ALA A 102 -24.02 -3.19 -4.57
N ALA A 103 -23.05 -3.94 -4.05
CA ALA A 103 -23.02 -4.30 -2.63
C ALA A 103 -21.91 -3.52 -1.91
N ARG A 104 -22.20 -3.10 -0.67
CA ARG A 104 -21.27 -2.33 0.18
C ARG A 104 -20.19 -3.22 0.76
N HIS A 105 -19.21 -3.52 -0.08
CA HIS A 105 -17.96 -4.16 0.29
C HIS A 105 -16.89 -3.78 -0.74
N LEU A 106 -15.62 -4.00 -0.39
CA LEU A 106 -14.53 -3.91 -1.35
C LEU A 106 -14.63 -5.08 -2.33
N CYS A 107 -14.24 -4.86 -3.58
CA CYS A 107 -14.23 -5.95 -4.55
C CYS A 107 -13.18 -7.01 -4.17
N PRO A 108 -13.48 -8.31 -4.35
CA PRO A 108 -12.48 -9.35 -4.14
C PRO A 108 -11.32 -9.15 -5.11
N HIS A 109 -10.10 -9.33 -4.62
CA HIS A 109 -8.90 -9.27 -5.45
C HIS A 109 -8.25 -10.64 -5.50
N THR A 110 -8.12 -11.19 -6.70
CA THR A 110 -7.32 -12.39 -6.95
C THR A 110 -5.86 -11.96 -7.10
N CYS A 111 -5.05 -12.20 -6.06
CA CYS A 111 -3.63 -11.90 -6.06
C CYS A 111 -2.82 -13.21 -6.10
N PRO A 112 -2.64 -13.85 -7.28
CA PRO A 112 -1.96 -15.14 -7.39
C PRO A 112 -0.48 -15.07 -6.97
N LEU A 113 0.13 -13.88 -7.07
CA LEU A 113 1.52 -13.64 -6.69
C LEU A 113 1.71 -13.33 -5.19
N LEU A 114 0.63 -13.12 -4.44
CA LEU A 114 0.72 -12.79 -3.02
C LEU A 114 1.47 -13.86 -2.21
N PRO A 115 1.20 -15.17 -2.37
CA PRO A 115 1.97 -16.20 -1.68
C PRO A 115 3.46 -16.15 -2.02
N LEU A 116 3.81 -15.93 -3.29
CA LEU A 116 5.21 -15.81 -3.71
C LEU A 116 5.88 -14.59 -3.04
N PHE A 117 5.21 -13.43 -3.06
CA PHE A 117 5.69 -12.22 -2.41
C PHE A 117 5.97 -12.46 -0.92
N LEU A 118 5.05 -13.12 -0.21
CA LEU A 118 5.20 -13.44 1.20
C LEU A 118 6.37 -14.39 1.47
N VAL A 119 6.55 -15.43 0.64
CA VAL A 119 7.69 -16.36 0.75
C VAL A 119 9.02 -15.64 0.53
N VAL A 120 9.11 -14.78 -0.49
CA VAL A 120 10.32 -14.00 -0.77
C VAL A 120 10.62 -13.03 0.37
N MET A 121 9.61 -12.30 0.85
CA MET A 121 9.76 -11.40 2.00
C MET A 121 10.19 -12.13 3.26
N PHE A 122 9.58 -13.28 3.54
CA PHE A 122 9.99 -14.14 4.66
C PHE A 122 11.45 -14.54 4.55
N GLY A 123 11.90 -14.99 3.37
CA GLY A 123 13.30 -15.33 3.13
C GLY A 123 14.25 -14.16 3.35
N LEU A 124 13.90 -12.96 2.86
CA LEU A 124 14.71 -11.76 3.03
C LEU A 124 14.81 -11.35 4.51
N ILE A 125 13.70 -11.42 5.26
CA ILE A 125 13.64 -11.16 6.70
C ILE A 125 14.49 -12.18 7.46
N PHE A 126 14.33 -13.46 7.15
CA PHE A 126 15.09 -14.55 7.74
C PHE A 126 16.61 -14.38 7.56
N VAL A 127 17.05 -14.07 6.33
CA VAL A 127 18.46 -13.77 6.05
C VAL A 127 18.95 -12.56 6.85
N THR A 128 18.09 -11.56 7.10
CA THR A 128 18.42 -10.41 7.97
C THR A 128 18.80 -10.87 9.37
N PHE A 129 17.92 -11.63 10.03
CA PHE A 129 18.14 -12.06 11.40
C PHE A 129 19.33 -13.03 11.52
N ILE A 130 19.49 -13.95 10.57
CA ILE A 130 20.66 -14.83 10.53
C ILE A 130 21.95 -14.03 10.38
N SER A 131 21.99 -13.02 9.51
CA SER A 131 23.21 -12.22 9.30
C SER A 131 23.56 -11.28 10.47
N ALA A 132 22.57 -10.93 11.30
CA ALA A 132 22.77 -10.03 12.44
C ALA A 132 23.64 -10.65 13.54
N MET A 133 23.47 -11.96 13.82
CA MET A 133 24.23 -12.63 14.89
C MET A 133 25.74 -12.76 14.58
N PRO A 134 26.17 -13.19 13.38
CA PRO A 134 27.57 -13.17 12.98
C PRO A 134 28.16 -11.75 12.97
N ALA A 135 27.40 -10.73 12.56
CA ALA A 135 27.86 -9.35 12.57
C ALA A 135 28.16 -8.87 14.00
N LEU A 136 27.26 -9.12 14.96
CA LEU A 136 27.49 -8.82 16.37
C LEU A 136 28.72 -9.56 16.93
N THR A 137 28.85 -10.85 16.59
CA THR A 137 29.99 -11.67 17.03
C THR A 137 31.31 -11.16 16.46
N ALA A 138 31.32 -10.73 15.20
CA ALA A 138 32.49 -10.15 14.55
C ALA A 138 32.93 -8.86 15.26
N THR A 139 32.00 -7.93 15.54
CA THR A 139 32.31 -6.70 16.28
C THR A 139 32.96 -7.01 17.63
N LEU A 140 32.41 -7.96 18.39
CA LEU A 140 32.94 -8.33 19.71
C LEU A 140 34.32 -9.01 19.67
N ARG A 141 34.72 -9.59 18.54
CA ARG A 141 36.07 -10.17 18.34
C ARG A 141 37.10 -9.13 17.89
N CYS A 142 36.66 -8.02 17.32
CA CYS A 142 37.54 -6.96 16.82
C CYS A 142 37.90 -5.90 17.87
N VAL A 143 37.31 -5.96 19.07
CA VAL A 143 37.49 -4.97 20.13
C VAL A 143 37.93 -5.60 21.44
N GLU A 144 38.70 -4.85 22.22
CA GLU A 144 39.17 -5.28 23.54
C GLU A 144 37.99 -5.45 24.52
N LYS A 145 38.14 -6.35 25.51
CA LYS A 145 37.07 -6.68 26.47
C LYS A 145 36.49 -5.45 27.19
N SER A 146 37.33 -4.47 27.51
CA SER A 146 36.95 -3.21 28.19
C SER A 146 36.11 -2.28 27.31
N GLN A 147 36.21 -2.38 25.98
CA GLN A 147 35.59 -1.46 25.02
C GLN A 147 34.36 -2.03 24.31
N LYS A 148 33.96 -3.28 24.61
CA LYS A 148 32.84 -3.97 23.94
C LYS A 148 31.51 -3.23 24.02
N SER A 149 31.16 -2.69 25.19
CA SER A 149 29.90 -1.96 25.38
C SER A 149 29.88 -0.64 24.60
N VAL A 150 31.00 0.08 24.57
CA VAL A 150 31.16 1.31 23.78
C VAL A 150 31.03 1.01 22.29
N ALA A 151 31.70 -0.03 21.80
CA ALA A 151 31.64 -0.45 20.40
C ALA A 151 30.21 -0.82 19.97
N LEU A 152 29.48 -1.60 20.78
CA LEU A 152 28.09 -1.93 20.50
C LEU A 152 27.19 -0.68 20.54
N GLY A 153 27.41 0.23 21.50
CA GLY A 153 26.67 1.49 21.59
C GLY A 153 26.83 2.34 20.33
N VAL A 154 28.07 2.52 19.86
CA VAL A 154 28.38 3.24 18.60
C VAL A 154 27.79 2.51 17.39
N GLN A 155 27.89 1.19 17.32
CA GLN A 155 27.32 0.39 16.24
C GLN A 155 25.80 0.62 16.12
N TRP A 156 25.06 0.48 17.21
CA TRP A 156 23.60 0.67 17.20
C TRP A 156 23.19 2.13 17.02
N PHE A 157 23.99 3.07 17.51
CA PHE A 157 23.79 4.50 17.22
C PHE A 157 23.84 4.77 15.72
N ILE A 158 24.88 4.28 15.04
CA ILE A 158 25.02 4.43 13.58
C ILE A 158 23.83 3.77 12.89
N VAL A 159 23.52 2.50 13.19
CA VAL A 159 22.38 1.77 12.59
C VAL A 159 21.06 2.55 12.71
N ARG A 160 20.81 3.17 13.88
CA ARG A 160 19.60 3.98 14.07
C ARG A 160 19.62 5.26 13.25
N LEU A 161 20.76 5.95 13.23
CA LEU A 161 20.92 7.22 12.53
C LEU A 161 20.77 7.06 11.02
N ILE A 162 21.45 6.08 10.41
CA ILE A 162 21.45 5.89 8.95
C ILE A 162 20.36 4.93 8.46
N GLY A 163 19.76 4.13 9.34
CA GLY A 163 18.76 3.12 8.99
C GLY A 163 17.40 3.46 9.56
N SER A 164 17.25 3.41 10.89
CA SER A 164 15.94 3.49 11.54
C SER A 164 15.23 4.83 11.39
N ILE A 165 15.95 5.95 11.31
CA ILE A 165 15.37 7.28 11.09
C ILE A 165 14.92 7.49 9.63
N PRO A 166 15.77 7.25 8.61
CA PRO A 166 15.35 7.44 7.22
C PRO A 166 14.39 6.37 6.70
N ALA A 167 14.37 5.16 7.29
CA ALA A 167 13.52 4.08 6.79
C ALA A 167 12.01 4.42 6.82
N PRO A 168 11.39 4.85 7.94
CA PRO A 168 9.97 5.22 7.95
C PRO A 168 9.63 6.35 6.98
N LEU A 169 10.54 7.32 6.80
CA LEU A 169 10.34 8.41 5.85
C LEU A 169 10.33 7.92 4.40
N LEU A 170 11.26 7.03 4.05
CA LEU A 170 11.33 6.44 2.72
C LEU A 170 10.14 5.51 2.45
N PHE A 171 9.79 4.66 3.42
CA PHE A 171 8.62 3.80 3.32
C PHE A 171 7.32 4.61 3.24
N GLY A 172 7.19 5.70 3.99
CA GLY A 172 6.07 6.63 3.89
C GLY A 172 5.92 7.17 2.47
N ARG A 173 7.00 7.73 1.90
CA ARG A 173 6.98 8.20 0.51
C ARG A 173 6.67 7.11 -0.52
N LEU A 174 7.16 5.89 -0.32
CA LEU A 174 6.87 4.77 -1.22
C LEU A 174 5.40 4.36 -1.17
N ILE A 175 4.80 4.39 0.03
CA ILE A 175 3.37 4.14 0.22
C ILE A 175 2.56 5.23 -0.47
N ASP A 176 2.90 6.51 -0.25
CA ASP A 176 2.22 7.65 -0.87
C ASP A 176 2.32 7.60 -2.41
N HIS A 177 3.47 7.21 -2.95
CA HIS A 177 3.66 7.03 -4.40
C HIS A 177 2.78 5.91 -4.97
N SER A 178 2.40 4.91 -4.17
CA SER A 178 1.48 3.87 -4.60
C SER A 178 0.01 4.25 -4.46
N CYS A 179 -0.30 5.47 -4.00
CA CYS A 179 -1.68 5.91 -3.87
C CYS A 179 -2.31 6.18 -5.24
N ILE A 180 -3.47 5.56 -5.50
CA ILE A 180 -4.25 5.80 -6.72
C ILE A 180 -5.44 6.74 -6.51
N LEU A 181 -5.89 6.87 -5.26
CA LEU A 181 -7.03 7.72 -4.91
C LEU A 181 -6.81 8.34 -3.54
N TRP A 182 -6.59 9.65 -3.51
CA TRP A 182 -6.53 10.42 -2.28
C TRP A 182 -7.92 10.87 -1.84
N GLN A 183 -8.14 10.91 -0.53
CA GLN A 183 -9.35 11.49 0.03
C GLN A 183 -9.38 13.00 -0.28
N PRO A 184 -10.41 13.51 -0.97
CA PRO A 184 -10.59 14.94 -1.18
C PRO A 184 -10.85 15.63 0.17
N GLN A 185 -10.07 16.65 0.52
CA GLN A 185 -10.30 17.43 1.73
C GLN A 185 -11.49 18.38 1.52
N SER A 186 -12.40 18.45 2.49
CA SER A 186 -13.48 19.45 2.51
C SER A 186 -12.87 20.86 2.63
N PRO A 187 -13.45 21.91 2.00
CA PRO A 187 -12.91 23.29 2.04
C PRO A 187 -12.89 23.97 3.42
N THR A 188 -13.06 23.22 4.51
CA THR A 188 -13.19 23.74 5.88
C THR A 188 -11.87 23.80 6.66
N THR A 189 -10.72 23.48 6.07
CA THR A 189 -9.43 23.61 6.77
C THR A 189 -8.80 24.98 6.50
N THR A 190 -9.17 25.92 7.34
CA THR A 190 -8.65 27.29 7.43
C THR A 190 -7.22 27.28 7.97
N THR A 191 -6.25 26.80 7.19
CA THR A 191 -4.82 27.10 7.44
C THR A 191 -4.19 27.47 6.11
N GLY A 192 -4.20 28.77 5.82
CA GLY A 192 -3.67 29.39 4.61
C GLY A 192 -2.14 29.36 4.57
N THR A 193 -1.58 28.19 4.25
CA THR A 193 -0.20 28.08 3.76
C THR A 193 -0.24 27.65 2.29
N PRO A 194 0.12 28.55 1.35
CA PRO A 194 0.25 28.17 -0.06
C PRO A 194 1.43 27.20 -0.19
N GLY A 195 1.13 25.93 -0.47
CA GLY A 195 2.14 24.88 -0.67
C GLY A 195 2.04 23.65 0.24
N ALA A 196 1.04 23.56 1.12
CA ALA A 196 0.76 22.33 1.87
C ALA A 196 -0.15 21.40 1.04
N ASP A 197 0.30 20.16 0.81
CA ASP A 197 -0.46 19.10 0.14
C ASP A 197 -1.90 19.03 0.66
N THR A 198 -2.87 19.38 -0.19
CA THR A 198 -4.29 19.57 0.13
C THR A 198 -5.09 18.25 0.18
N THR A 199 -4.39 17.13 0.36
CA THR A 199 -4.93 15.77 0.25
C THR A 199 -4.95 15.06 1.59
N GLY A 200 -6.08 14.44 1.94
CA GLY A 200 -6.23 13.65 3.18
C GLY A 200 -5.54 12.28 3.10
N ALA A 201 -6.06 11.27 3.81
CA ALA A 201 -5.53 9.91 3.72
C ALA A 201 -5.74 9.32 2.31
N CYS A 202 -4.83 8.43 1.88
CA CYS A 202 -5.07 7.65 0.68
C CYS A 202 -6.14 6.58 0.92
N LEU A 203 -7.13 6.51 0.04
CA LEU A 203 -8.28 5.60 0.15
C LEU A 203 -8.02 4.26 -0.54
N VAL A 204 -7.25 4.28 -1.64
CA VAL A 204 -6.96 3.10 -2.44
C VAL A 204 -5.52 3.15 -2.94
N TYR A 205 -4.82 2.03 -2.81
CA TYR A 205 -3.43 1.86 -3.24
C TYR A 205 -3.31 0.89 -4.42
N ASP A 206 -2.30 1.09 -5.25
CA ASP A 206 -1.84 0.12 -6.24
C ASP A 206 -0.93 -0.91 -5.57
N ASN A 207 -1.52 -2.06 -5.25
CA ASN A 207 -0.83 -3.19 -4.62
C ASN A 207 0.38 -3.69 -5.44
N ARG A 208 0.33 -3.59 -6.78
CA ARG A 208 1.43 -4.08 -7.63
C ARG A 208 2.62 -3.15 -7.51
N GLN A 209 2.41 -1.84 -7.64
CA GLN A 209 3.48 -0.87 -7.47
C GLN A 209 4.06 -0.89 -6.05
N MET A 210 3.20 -0.97 -5.04
CA MET A 210 3.63 -1.08 -3.65
C MET A 210 4.53 -2.30 -3.43
N ALA A 211 4.14 -3.47 -3.93
CA ALA A 211 4.92 -4.69 -3.80
C ALA A 211 6.30 -4.59 -4.50
N TYR A 212 6.35 -4.07 -5.73
CA TYR A 212 7.62 -3.88 -6.46
C TYR A 212 8.54 -2.90 -5.74
N ASN A 213 8.01 -1.77 -5.30
CA ASN A 213 8.77 -0.74 -4.59
C ASN A 213 9.43 -1.30 -3.31
N VAL A 214 8.66 -2.05 -2.51
CA VAL A 214 9.17 -2.70 -1.29
C VAL A 214 10.19 -3.79 -1.62
N LEU A 215 9.93 -4.63 -2.63
CA LEU A 215 10.85 -5.69 -3.06
C LEU A 215 12.19 -5.12 -3.55
N ILE A 216 12.16 -4.15 -4.45
CA ILE A 216 13.34 -3.53 -5.04
C ILE A 216 14.17 -2.86 -3.94
N LEU A 217 13.54 -2.06 -3.07
CA LEU A 217 14.24 -1.43 -1.96
C LEU A 217 14.91 -2.46 -1.05
N THR A 218 14.18 -3.52 -0.67
CA THR A 218 14.72 -4.56 0.21
C THR A 218 15.88 -5.31 -0.44
N ILE A 219 15.77 -5.67 -1.71
CA ILE A 219 16.83 -6.35 -2.46
C ILE A 219 18.06 -5.44 -2.59
N LEU A 220 17.90 -4.16 -2.91
CA LEU A 220 19.00 -3.20 -2.98
C LEU A 220 19.73 -3.07 -1.64
N CYS A 221 18.99 -2.90 -0.54
CA CYS A 221 19.58 -2.88 0.80
C CYS A 221 20.34 -4.17 1.12
N LYS A 222 19.85 -5.33 0.65
CA LYS A 222 20.54 -6.61 0.80
C LYS A 222 21.80 -6.74 -0.05
N CYS A 223 21.79 -6.26 -1.29
CA CYS A 223 22.99 -6.20 -2.13
C CYS A 223 24.07 -5.31 -1.49
N VAL A 224 23.69 -4.15 -0.96
CA VAL A 224 24.62 -3.26 -0.23
C VAL A 224 25.17 -3.96 1.02
N THR A 225 24.32 -4.65 1.77
CA THR A 225 24.75 -5.43 2.95
C THR A 225 25.75 -6.51 2.57
N LEU A 226 25.47 -7.27 1.50
CA LEU A 226 26.36 -8.32 1.01
C LEU A 226 27.70 -7.75 0.55
N ALA A 227 27.69 -6.64 -0.19
CA ALA A 227 28.91 -5.96 -0.63
C ALA A 227 29.75 -5.49 0.56
N ALA A 228 29.13 -4.91 1.58
CA ALA A 228 29.82 -4.48 2.81
C ALA A 228 30.42 -5.66 3.59
N VAL A 229 29.71 -6.79 3.68
CA VAL A 229 30.23 -8.01 4.31
C VAL A 229 31.41 -8.59 3.52
N VAL A 230 31.32 -8.62 2.18
CA VAL A 230 32.41 -9.08 1.31
C VAL A 230 33.63 -8.18 1.47
N ALA A 231 33.46 -6.86 1.45
CA ALA A 231 34.54 -5.91 1.68
C ALA A 231 35.17 -6.08 3.07
N GLY A 232 34.34 -6.23 4.11
CA GLY A 232 34.81 -6.50 5.47
C GLY A 232 35.63 -7.77 5.58
N LYS A 233 35.25 -8.84 4.87
CA LYS A 233 36.03 -10.08 4.79
C LYS A 233 37.40 -9.86 4.14
N GLN A 234 37.48 -9.06 3.08
CA GLN A 234 38.75 -8.78 2.39
C GLN A 234 39.68 -7.88 3.21
N LEU A 235 39.12 -6.95 3.99
CA LEU A 235 39.86 -6.01 4.83
C LEU A 235 40.25 -6.58 6.20
N TYR A 236 39.63 -7.69 6.62
CA TYR A 236 39.85 -8.27 7.93
C TYR A 236 41.29 -8.78 8.09
N LYS A 237 42.01 -8.21 9.06
CA LYS A 237 43.31 -8.70 9.51
C LYS A 237 43.15 -9.34 10.90
N PRO A 238 43.52 -10.63 11.08
CA PRO A 238 43.45 -11.26 12.39
C PRO A 238 44.47 -10.61 13.33
N ALA A 239 44.11 -10.51 14.62
CA ALA A 239 45.06 -10.09 15.65
C ALA A 239 46.19 -11.12 15.74
N VAL A 240 47.44 -10.68 15.59
CA VAL A 240 48.61 -11.51 15.88
C VAL A 240 48.66 -11.69 17.38
N ASN A 241 48.67 -12.95 17.86
CA ASN A 241 48.79 -13.26 19.28
C ASN A 241 50.12 -12.73 19.81
N SER A 242 50.13 -11.54 20.42
CA SER A 242 51.24 -11.11 21.27
C SER A 242 51.17 -11.94 22.55
N VAL A 243 52.06 -12.93 22.63
CA VAL A 243 52.37 -13.64 23.88
C VAL A 243 52.80 -12.57 24.89
N HIS A 244 51.91 -12.23 25.82
CA HIS A 244 52.32 -11.47 26.99
C HIS A 244 53.13 -12.42 27.87
N PRO A 245 54.42 -12.14 28.16
CA PRO A 245 55.14 -12.91 29.15
C PRO A 245 54.45 -12.68 30.50
N SER A 246 53.97 -13.76 31.10
CA SER A 246 53.46 -13.77 32.47
C SER A 246 54.52 -13.17 33.38
N HIS A 247 54.22 -12.01 33.98
CA HIS A 247 55.00 -11.49 35.08
C HIS A 247 54.91 -12.50 36.24
N LYS A 248 56.06 -13.08 36.55
CA LYS A 248 56.36 -13.84 37.77
C LYS A 248 56.23 -12.97 39.01
#